data_AF-A0A956YD00-F1
#
_entry.id   AF-A0A956YD00-F1
#
_cell.length_a   1.000
_cell.length_b   1.000
_cell.length_c   1.000
_cell.angle_alpha   90.00
_cell.angle_beta   90.00
_cell.angle_gamma   90.00
#
_symmetry.space_group_name_H-M   'P 1'
#
loop_
_entity.id
_entity.type
_entity.pdbx_description
1 polymer ?
#
loop_
_entity_poly.entity_id
_entity_poly.type
_entity_poly.pdbx_seq_one_letter_code
_entity_poly.pdbx_strand_id
1 'polypeptide(L)'
;MKPLHVKSLQKKSRRLRARRISKDTYVVESVTNPLANHVVTIQFDRNHRVHARCTCRWATYNGVACSHVIAALEHMAEVKGRKLSFWLTEEEAERQKHKRFYLEGPLGNDGIWITSRAA
;
A
#
# COMPACT_ATOMS: atom_id res chain seq x y z
N MET A 1 -13.25 -3.68 2.45
CA MET A 1 -13.22 -2.90 3.71
C MET A 1 -11.94 -2.08 3.77
N LYS A 2 -12.06 -0.75 3.76
CA LYS A 2 -10.95 0.18 3.98
C LYS A 2 -10.64 0.35 5.46
N PRO A 3 -9.39 0.68 5.82
CA PRO A 3 -9.01 0.89 7.20
C PRO A 3 -9.61 2.19 7.75
N LEU A 4 -9.94 2.22 9.04
CA LEU A 4 -10.38 3.44 9.72
C LEU A 4 -9.24 4.44 9.98
N HIS A 5 -8.03 3.92 10.18
CA HIS A 5 -6.86 4.72 10.56
C HIS A 5 -5.67 4.48 9.62
N VAL A 6 -5.80 4.91 8.37
CA VAL A 6 -4.77 4.70 7.33
C VAL A 6 -3.41 5.28 7.71
N LYS A 7 -3.37 6.42 8.39
CA LYS A 7 -2.11 7.04 8.86
C LYS A 7 -1.42 6.23 9.96
N SER A 8 -2.18 5.56 10.82
CA SER A 8 -1.64 4.64 11.82
C SER A 8 -0.99 3.43 11.14
N LEU A 9 -1.65 2.88 10.11
CA LEU A 9 -1.08 1.79 9.31
C LEU A 9 0.19 2.23 8.55
N GLN A 10 0.23 3.46 8.03
CA GLN A 10 1.44 4.03 7.43
C GLN A 10 2.57 4.22 8.46
N LYS A 11 2.26 4.60 9.70
CA LYS A 11 3.30 4.66 10.74
C LYS A 11 3.86 3.26 11.04
N LYS A 12 2.98 2.24 11.04
CA LYS A 12 3.37 0.84 11.25
C LYS A 12 4.17 0.28 10.08
N SER A 13 3.84 0.61 8.83
CA SER A 13 4.54 0.11 7.63
C SER A 13 6.02 0.47 7.62
N ARG A 14 6.39 1.64 8.15
CA ARG A 14 7.79 2.09 8.27
C ARG A 14 8.66 1.18 9.15
N ARG A 15 8.06 0.31 9.96
CA ARG A 15 8.76 -0.68 10.79
C ARG A 15 8.81 -2.06 10.14
N LEU A 16 8.37 -2.18 8.89
CA LEU A 16 8.38 -3.42 8.13
C LEU A 16 9.46 -3.35 7.06
N ARG A 17 10.07 -4.49 6.76
CA ARG A 17 11.04 -4.60 5.68
C ARG A 17 10.34 -5.21 4.47
N ALA A 18 10.28 -4.48 3.37
CA ALA A 18 9.79 -4.99 2.11
C ALA A 18 10.96 -5.30 1.17
N ARG A 19 10.85 -6.40 0.43
CA ARG A 19 11.81 -6.82 -0.58
C ARG A 19 11.06 -7.32 -1.81
N ARG A 20 11.45 -6.83 -2.98
CA ARG A 20 10.93 -7.34 -4.26
C ARG A 20 11.49 -8.74 -4.54
N ILE A 21 10.63 -9.69 -4.86
CA ILE A 21 11.01 -11.07 -5.25
C ILE A 21 10.71 -11.38 -6.72
N SER A 22 9.76 -10.66 -7.31
CA SER A 22 9.46 -10.74 -8.75
C SER A 22 8.92 -9.39 -9.25
N LYS A 23 8.55 -9.30 -10.53
CA LYS A 23 8.06 -8.05 -11.13
C LYS A 23 6.96 -7.40 -10.29
N ASP A 24 5.96 -8.16 -9.88
CA ASP A 24 4.77 -7.64 -9.21
C ASP A 24 4.59 -8.22 -7.80
N THR A 25 5.61 -8.92 -7.27
CA THR A 25 5.55 -9.60 -5.97
C THR A 25 6.64 -9.13 -5.02
N TYR A 26 6.22 -8.88 -3.79
CA TYR A 26 7.02 -8.42 -2.67
C TYR A 26 6.82 -9.36 -1.49
N VAL A 27 7.89 -9.58 -0.73
CA VAL A 27 7.81 -10.16 0.61
C VAL A 27 7.96 -9.03 1.60
N VAL A 28 7.07 -8.99 2.59
CA VAL A 28 7.09 -8.02 3.68
C VAL A 28 7.26 -8.77 4.99
N GLU A 29 8.30 -8.39 5.72
CA GLU A 29 8.75 -9.06 6.94
C GLU A 29 8.59 -8.10 8.12
N SER A 30 8.16 -8.62 9.27
CA SER A 30 8.25 -7.86 10.51
C SER A 30 9.70 -7.77 10.94
N VAL A 31 10.17 -6.57 11.28
CA VAL A 31 11.53 -6.37 11.84
C VAL A 31 11.70 -7.10 13.17
N THR A 32 10.62 -7.33 13.93
CA THR A 32 10.65 -8.01 15.23
C THR A 32 10.33 -9.51 15.16
N ASN A 33 9.83 -10.00 14.03
CA ASN A 33 9.58 -11.44 13.83
C ASN A 33 9.75 -11.78 12.34
N PRO A 34 10.99 -12.08 11.89
CA PRO A 34 11.28 -12.42 10.50
C PRO A 34 10.65 -13.73 10.00
N LEU A 35 10.06 -14.54 10.89
CA LEU A 35 9.31 -15.75 10.50
C LEU A 35 7.86 -15.40 10.08
N ALA A 36 7.37 -14.22 10.45
CA ALA A 36 6.06 -13.72 10.05
C ALA A 36 6.16 -12.96 8.71
N ASN A 37 6.36 -13.71 7.63
CA ASN A 37 6.46 -13.15 6.29
C ASN A 37 5.10 -13.10 5.60
N HIS A 38 4.80 -11.96 4.98
CA HIS A 38 3.61 -11.78 4.18
C HIS A 38 3.97 -11.50 2.73
N VAL A 39 3.38 -12.27 1.82
CA VAL A 39 3.52 -12.04 0.39
C VAL A 39 2.50 -10.98 -0.03
N VAL A 40 2.97 -10.00 -0.77
CA VAL A 40 2.18 -8.90 -1.31
C VAL A 40 2.36 -8.87 -2.82
N THR A 41 1.26 -8.87 -3.57
CA THR A 41 1.27 -8.59 -5.01
C THR A 41 0.74 -7.20 -5.27
N ILE A 42 1.34 -6.48 -6.23
CA ILE A 42 0.95 -5.12 -6.61
C ILE A 42 0.93 -5.02 -8.13
N GLN A 43 -0.21 -4.58 -8.68
CA GLN A 43 -0.40 -4.33 -10.10
C GLN A 43 -0.94 -2.93 -10.31
N PHE A 44 -0.45 -2.25 -11.35
CA PHE A 44 -0.95 -0.94 -11.78
C PHE A 44 -1.72 -1.11 -13.07
N ASP A 45 -2.90 -0.49 -13.13
CA ASP A 45 -3.66 -0.41 -14.37
C ASP A 45 -3.28 0.85 -15.18
N ARG A 46 -3.97 1.05 -16.31
CA ARG A 46 -3.76 2.23 -17.19
C ARG A 46 -4.42 3.50 -16.65
N ASN A 47 -5.33 3.40 -15.67
CA ASN A 47 -6.13 4.49 -15.10
C ASN A 47 -5.63 4.95 -13.73
N HIS A 48 -4.35 4.71 -13.41
CA HIS A 48 -3.75 5.05 -12.12
C HIS A 48 -4.39 4.34 -10.92
N ARG A 49 -5.06 3.21 -11.14
CA ARG A 49 -5.51 2.31 -10.10
C ARG A 49 -4.41 1.32 -9.77
N VAL A 50 -4.37 0.98 -8.49
CA VAL A 50 -3.45 0.04 -7.89
C VAL A 50 -4.29 -1.09 -7.34
N HIS A 51 -4.02 -2.30 -7.80
CA HIS A 51 -4.58 -3.52 -7.25
C HIS A 51 -3.50 -4.18 -6.41
N ALA A 52 -3.79 -4.41 -5.13
CA ALA A 52 -2.86 -5.09 -4.26
C ALA A 52 -3.54 -6.21 -3.46
N ARG A 53 -2.85 -7.33 -3.33
CA ARG A 53 -3.28 -8.45 -2.50
C ARG A 53 -2.19 -8.79 -1.50
N CYS A 54 -2.58 -9.13 -0.28
CA CYS A 54 -1.66 -9.60 0.75
C CYS A 54 -2.14 -10.93 1.32
N THR A 55 -1.23 -11.76 1.82
CA THR A 55 -1.55 -13.02 2.51
C THR A 55 -1.94 -12.84 3.99
N CYS A 56 -1.94 -11.61 4.52
CA CYS A 56 -2.31 -11.36 5.91
C CYS A 56 -3.83 -11.49 6.15
N ARG A 57 -4.21 -11.74 7.41
CA ARG A 57 -5.60 -11.94 7.83
C ARG A 57 -6.54 -10.79 7.41
N TRP A 58 -6.08 -9.54 7.45
CA TRP A 58 -6.89 -8.40 6.99
C TRP A 58 -7.31 -8.54 5.53
N ALA A 59 -6.38 -8.93 4.66
CA ALA A 59 -6.64 -9.09 3.24
C ALA A 59 -7.45 -10.36 2.94
N THR A 60 -7.33 -11.41 3.75
CA THR A 60 -8.19 -12.61 3.60
C THR A 60 -9.66 -12.31 3.89
N TYR A 61 -9.96 -11.29 4.69
CA TYR A 61 -11.32 -10.78 4.92
C TYR A 61 -11.66 -9.57 4.04
N ASN A 62 -11.15 -9.52 2.80
CA ASN A 62 -11.41 -8.47 1.81
C ASN A 62 -11.03 -7.05 2.28
N GLY A 63 -10.06 -6.95 3.18
CA GLY A 63 -9.47 -5.69 3.63
C GLY A 63 -8.47 -5.13 2.62
N VAL A 64 -8.53 -3.81 2.39
CA VAL A 64 -7.57 -3.08 1.54
C VAL A 64 -6.56 -2.32 2.40
N ALA A 65 -5.37 -2.03 1.87
CA ALA A 65 -4.37 -1.16 2.50
C ALA A 65 -3.89 -1.58 3.91
N CYS A 66 -3.61 -2.88 4.13
CA CYS A 66 -2.90 -3.29 5.33
C CYS A 66 -1.48 -2.66 5.37
N SER A 67 -0.86 -2.65 6.56
CA SER A 67 0.51 -2.15 6.73
C SER A 67 1.51 -2.83 5.79
N HIS A 68 1.30 -4.11 5.43
CA HIS A 68 2.16 -4.82 4.48
C HIS A 68 2.06 -4.26 3.06
N VAL A 69 0.83 -4.02 2.57
CA VAL A 69 0.60 -3.41 1.26
C VAL A 69 1.22 -2.02 1.22
N ILE A 70 1.04 -1.23 2.28
CA ILE A 70 1.64 0.10 2.40
C ILE A 70 3.17 0.01 2.35
N ALA A 71 3.79 -0.90 3.10
CA ALA A 71 5.24 -1.07 3.12
C ALA A 71 5.79 -1.47 1.74
N ALA A 72 5.13 -2.39 1.04
CA ALA A 72 5.52 -2.79 -0.30
C ALA A 72 5.40 -1.64 -1.32
N LEU A 73 4.33 -0.83 -1.23
CA LEU A 73 4.16 0.36 -2.06
C LEU A 73 5.21 1.44 -1.76
N GLU A 74 5.50 1.69 -0.48
CA GLU A 74 6.52 2.64 -0.05
C GLU A 74 7.90 2.21 -0.58
N HIS A 75 8.27 0.93 -0.45
CA HIS A 75 9.52 0.41 -0.99
C HIS A 75 9.59 0.53 -2.52
N MET A 76 8.52 0.22 -3.25
CA MET A 76 8.48 0.41 -4.70
C MET A 76 8.66 1.89 -5.10
N ALA A 77 8.06 2.81 -4.36
CA ALA A 77 8.19 4.24 -4.62
C ALA A 77 9.59 4.75 -4.28
N GLU A 78 10.17 4.29 -3.18
CA GLU A 78 11.52 4.64 -2.74
C GLU A 78 12.57 4.27 -3.78
N VAL A 79 12.49 3.06 -4.36
CA VAL A 79 13.35 2.61 -5.47
C VAL A 79 13.25 3.55 -6.68
N LYS A 80 12.13 4.26 -6.85
CA LYS A 80 11.89 5.24 -7.92
C LYS A 80 12.20 6.68 -7.50
N GLY A 81 12.78 6.92 -6.32
CA GLY A 81 13.03 8.27 -5.79
C GLY A 81 11.75 9.03 -5.45
N ARG A 82 10.72 8.33 -4.96
CA ARG A 82 9.40 8.90 -4.65
C ARG A 82 8.99 8.60 -3.22
N LYS A 83 8.20 9.51 -2.64
CA LYS A 83 7.54 9.32 -1.33
C LYS A 83 6.03 9.23 -1.51
N LEU A 84 5.39 8.31 -0.78
CA LEU A 84 3.94 8.11 -0.81
C LEU A 84 3.27 8.61 0.47
N SER A 85 2.04 9.10 0.31
CA SER A 85 1.11 9.42 1.39
C SER A 85 -0.26 8.84 1.09
N PHE A 86 -0.98 8.41 2.13
CA PHE A 86 -2.23 7.65 2.00
C PHE A 86 -3.42 8.39 2.65
N TRP A 87 -4.59 8.37 2.03
CA TRP A 87 -5.76 9.18 2.40
C TRP A 87 -7.05 8.37 2.28
N LEU A 88 -8.04 8.63 3.13
CA LEU A 88 -9.29 7.86 3.14
C LEU A 88 -10.30 8.36 2.10
N THR A 89 -10.17 9.62 1.70
CA THR A 89 -11.07 10.27 0.74
C THR A 89 -10.27 10.92 -0.38
N GLU A 90 -10.95 11.20 -1.49
CA GLU A 90 -10.31 11.82 -2.66
C GLU A 90 -9.93 13.28 -2.37
N GLU A 91 -10.79 13.98 -1.65
CA GLU A 91 -10.66 15.40 -1.34
C GLU A 91 -9.41 15.66 -0.49
N GLU A 92 -9.12 14.79 0.48
CA GLU A 92 -7.88 14.86 1.27
C GLU A 92 -6.63 14.70 0.41
N ALA A 93 -6.68 13.79 -0.57
CA ALA A 93 -5.59 13.51 -1.49
C ALA A 93 -5.40 14.63 -2.51
N GLU A 94 -6.49 15.20 -3.02
CA GLU A 94 -6.49 16.30 -3.99
C GLU A 94 -5.84 17.56 -3.43
N ARG A 95 -6.12 17.88 -2.15
CA ARG A 95 -5.50 19.02 -1.45
C ARG A 95 -3.98 18.99 -1.45
N GLN A 96 -3.36 17.83 -1.66
CA GLN A 96 -1.90 17.69 -1.70
C GLN A 96 -1.28 18.17 -3.02
N LYS A 97 -2.07 18.38 -4.09
CA LYS A 97 -1.60 18.83 -5.41
C LYS A 97 -0.43 17.99 -5.96
N HIS A 98 -0.54 16.68 -5.80
CA HIS A 98 0.47 15.70 -6.20
C HIS A 98 -0.14 14.64 -7.11
N LYS A 99 0.70 13.82 -7.77
CA LYS A 99 0.20 12.70 -8.58
C LYS A 99 -0.60 11.75 -7.69
N ARG A 100 -1.83 11.45 -8.09
CA ARG A 100 -2.78 10.61 -7.36
C ARG A 100 -2.90 9.23 -7.98
N PHE A 101 -3.12 8.24 -7.13
CA PHE A 101 -3.46 6.87 -7.50
C PHE A 101 -4.57 6.38 -6.58
N TYR A 102 -5.38 5.45 -7.05
CA TYR A 102 -6.42 4.84 -6.25
C TYR A 102 -6.06 3.39 -5.94
N LEU A 103 -5.90 3.05 -4.67
CA LEU A 103 -5.71 1.67 -4.23
C LEU A 103 -7.07 1.02 -4.05
N GLU A 104 -7.43 0.20 -5.04
CA GLU A 104 -8.72 -0.45 -5.12
C GLU A 104 -8.75 -1.71 -4.28
N GLY A 105 -9.85 -1.89 -3.55
CA GLY A 105 -10.12 -3.09 -2.79
C GLY A 105 -10.52 -4.27 -3.69
N PRO A 106 -10.42 -5.49 -3.16
CA PRO A 106 -10.57 -6.72 -3.95
C PRO A 106 -11.96 -6.91 -4.61
N LEU A 107 -12.99 -6.17 -4.15
CA LEU A 107 -14.36 -6.24 -4.67
C LEU A 107 -14.81 -4.96 -5.40
N GLY A 108 -13.88 -4.04 -5.73
CA GLY A 108 -14.18 -2.82 -6.50
C GLY A 108 -15.00 -1.74 -5.78
N ASN A 109 -15.62 -2.05 -4.64
CA ASN A 109 -16.54 -1.15 -3.95
C ASN A 109 -15.89 -0.24 -2.89
N ASP A 110 -14.59 -0.37 -2.63
CA ASP A 110 -13.92 0.32 -1.53
C ASP A 110 -12.41 0.47 -1.80
N GLY A 111 -11.77 1.46 -1.20
CA GLY A 111 -10.38 1.78 -1.49
C GLY A 111 -9.85 2.99 -0.74
N ILE A 112 -8.59 3.31 -0.98
CA ILE A 112 -7.94 4.50 -0.42
C ILE A 112 -7.16 5.24 -1.50
N TRP A 113 -6.89 6.50 -1.26
CA TRP A 113 -6.14 7.35 -2.18
C TRP A 113 -4.68 7.43 -1.79
N ILE A 114 -3.81 7.46 -2.80
CA ILE A 114 -2.37 7.58 -2.65
C ILE A 114 -1.91 8.82 -3.37
N THR A 115 -1.14 9.68 -2.70
CA THR A 115 -0.40 10.76 -3.35
C THR A 115 1.08 10.43 -3.41
N SER A 116 1.73 10.81 -4.50
CA SER A 116 3.15 10.59 -4.74
C SER A 116 3.86 11.92 -5.01
N ARG A 117 4.95 12.17 -4.28
CA ARG A 117 5.84 13.32 -4.47
C ARG A 117 7.29 12.88 -4.69
N ALA A 118 8.12 13.79 -5.21
CA ALA A 118 9.56 13.55 -5.31
C ALA A 118 10.14 13.39 -3.89
N ALA A 119 11.06 12.44 -3.73
CA ALA A 119 11.68 12.15 -2.44
C ALA A 119 12.64 13.25 -2.00
#